data_AF-A0A2G6N1D4-F1
#
_entry.id   AF-A0A2G6N1D4-F1
#
_cell.length_a   1.000
_cell.length_b   1.000
_cell.length_c   1.000
_cell.angle_alpha   90.00
_cell.angle_beta   90.00
_cell.angle_gamma   90.00
#
_symmetry.space_group_name_H-M   'P 1'
#
loop_
_entity.id
_entity.type
_entity.pdbx_description
1 polymer ?
#
loop_
_entity_poly.entity_id
_entity_poly.type
_entity_poly.pdbx_seq_one_letter_code
_entity_poly.pdbx_strand_id
1 'polypeptide(L)'
;MATEKILMACVERGESRQEMHEIIREYSVEAGAAVKNEGVANDLLERLGKDERVPFDQEELNGLLGNYQEFTGRAAEQTQEYLQEVVHPLLDRYKDELRDEIDSTLSV
;
A
#
# COMPACT_ATOMS: atom_id res chain seq x y z
N MET A 1 -2.67 2.30 6.12
CA MET A 1 -1.21 2.13 6.32
C MET A 1 -0.97 0.71 6.82
N ALA A 2 0.09 0.02 6.40
CA ALA A 2 0.30 -1.41 6.72
C ALA A 2 0.38 -1.70 8.22
N THR A 3 1.06 -0.86 8.99
CA THR A 3 1.18 -1.00 10.46
C THR A 3 -0.15 -0.87 11.19
N GLU A 4 -1.06 0.00 10.74
CA GLU A 4 -2.41 0.09 11.33
C GLU A 4 -3.23 -1.18 11.06
N LYS A 5 -3.06 -1.79 9.88
CA LYS A 5 -3.73 -3.07 9.56
C LYS A 5 -3.26 -4.20 10.49
N ILE A 6 -1.95 -4.28 10.74
CA ILE A 6 -1.37 -5.22 11.70
C ILE A 6 -1.88 -4.93 13.12
N LEU A 7 -1.87 -3.66 13.54
CA LEU A 7 -2.37 -3.24 14.85
C LEU A 7 -3.82 -3.66 15.07
N MET A 8 -4.69 -3.42 14.08
CA MET A 8 -6.09 -3.81 14.15
C MET A 8 -6.25 -5.33 14.21
N ALA A 9 -5.46 -6.08 13.44
CA ALA A 9 -5.46 -7.54 13.51
C ALA A 9 -5.03 -8.07 14.89
N CYS A 10 -4.07 -7.42 15.57
CA CYS A 10 -3.70 -7.78 16.95
C CYS A 10 -4.87 -7.51 17.91
N VAL A 11 -5.52 -6.35 17.78
CA VAL A 11 -6.70 -5.99 18.59
C VAL A 11 -7.85 -6.99 18.37
N GLU A 12 -8.04 -7.46 17.14
CA GLU A 12 -9.02 -8.51 16.82
C GLU A 12 -8.69 -9.87 17.47
N ARG A 13 -7.41 -10.15 17.76
CA ARG A 13 -6.96 -11.30 18.57
C ARG A 13 -7.06 -11.06 20.07
N GLY A 14 -7.53 -9.90 20.51
CA GLY A 14 -7.74 -9.57 21.92
C GLY A 14 -6.56 -8.85 22.58
N GLU A 15 -5.54 -8.47 21.81
CA GLU A 15 -4.37 -7.77 22.35
C GLU A 15 -4.67 -6.30 22.69
N SER A 16 -3.90 -5.77 23.65
CA SER A 16 -3.96 -4.36 24.01
C SER A 16 -3.50 -3.48 22.84
N ARG A 17 -4.39 -2.62 22.34
CA ARG A 17 -4.06 -1.64 21.29
C ARG A 17 -2.84 -0.80 21.66
N GLN A 18 -2.73 -0.40 22.92
CA GLN A 18 -1.65 0.48 23.37
C GLN A 18 -0.30 -0.25 23.38
N GLU A 19 -0.27 -1.50 23.85
CA GLU A 19 0.96 -2.30 23.89
C GLU A 19 1.41 -2.66 22.48
N MET A 20 0.48 -3.12 21.63
CA MET A 20 0.79 -3.47 20.24
C MET A 20 1.27 -2.26 19.43
N HIS A 21 0.67 -1.08 19.65
CA HIS A 21 1.11 0.13 18.99
C HIS A 21 2.56 0.46 19.37
N GLU A 22 2.94 0.30 20.65
CA GLU A 22 4.30 0.60 21.11
C GLU A 22 5.33 -0.38 20.55
N ILE A 23 5.02 -1.68 20.53
CA ILE A 23 5.88 -2.72 19.92
C ILE A 23 6.08 -2.45 18.42
N ILE A 24 4.99 -2.18 17.69
CA ILE A 24 5.07 -1.87 16.26
C ILE A 24 5.88 -0.59 16.03
N ARG A 25 5.73 0.43 16.89
CA ARG A 25 6.47 1.69 16.80
C ARG A 25 7.97 1.45 16.98
N GLU A 26 8.37 0.72 18.02
CA GLU A 26 9.77 0.39 18.32
C GLU A 26 10.44 -0.31 17.13
N TYR A 27 9.87 -1.41 16.65
CA TYR A 27 10.44 -2.15 15.52
C TYR A 27 10.38 -1.38 14.19
N SER A 28 9.37 -0.53 13.98
CA SER A 28 9.32 0.33 12.79
C SER A 28 10.47 1.34 12.77
N VAL A 29 10.84 1.89 13.92
CA VAL A 29 11.97 2.81 14.05
C VAL A 29 13.28 2.08 13.83
N GLU A 30 13.47 0.90 14.42
CA GLU A 30 14.68 0.11 14.26
C GLU A 30 14.88 -0.37 12.82
N ALA A 31 13.86 -0.98 12.20
CA ALA A 31 13.91 -1.43 10.80
C ALA A 31 14.16 -0.24 9.86
N GLY A 32 13.53 0.91 10.12
CA GLY A 32 13.77 2.14 9.38
C GLY A 32 15.19 2.68 9.54
N ALA A 33 15.80 2.54 10.72
CA ALA A 33 17.19 2.92 10.95
C ALA A 33 18.16 1.99 10.23
N ALA A 34 17.94 0.68 10.26
CA ALA A 34 18.76 -0.31 9.55
C ALA A 34 18.77 -0.04 8.04
N VAL A 35 17.60 0.17 7.44
CA VAL A 35 17.50 0.51 6.01
C VAL A 35 18.30 1.78 5.67
N LYS A 36 18.19 2.82 6.49
CA LYS A 36 18.82 4.13 6.21
C LYS A 36 20.32 4.16 6.47
N ASN A 37 20.78 3.53 7.54
CA ASN A 37 22.15 3.65 8.02
C ASN A 37 23.03 2.51 7.50
N GLU A 38 22.46 1.34 7.26
CA GLU A 38 23.19 0.12 6.89
C GLU A 38 22.89 -0.32 5.45
N GLY A 39 21.85 0.24 4.80
CA GLY A 39 21.50 -0.07 3.42
C GLY A 39 20.92 -1.48 3.23
N VAL A 40 20.42 -2.10 4.30
CA VAL A 40 19.83 -3.43 4.27
C VAL A 40 18.35 -3.40 3.87
N ALA A 41 17.79 -4.56 3.53
CA ALA A 41 16.36 -4.70 3.28
C ALA A 41 15.54 -4.41 4.55
N ASN A 42 14.29 -3.97 4.38
CA ASN A 42 13.38 -3.76 5.50
C ASN A 42 12.94 -5.10 6.09
N ASP A 43 13.22 -5.29 7.38
CA ASP A 43 13.01 -6.52 8.15
C ASP A 43 11.88 -6.40 9.20
N LEU A 44 11.00 -5.39 9.10
CA LEU A 44 9.95 -5.13 10.11
C LEU A 44 9.07 -6.35 10.41
N LEU A 45 8.61 -7.07 9.39
CA LEU A 45 7.73 -8.24 9.59
C LEU A 45 8.47 -9.42 10.20
N GLU A 46 9.77 -9.54 9.94
CA GLU A 46 10.62 -10.56 10.58
C GLU A 46 10.81 -10.24 12.06
N ARG A 47 11.05 -8.98 12.41
CA ARG A 47 11.17 -8.55 13.81
C ARG A 47 9.88 -8.78 14.59
N LEU A 48 8.75 -8.38 14.03
CA LEU A 48 7.44 -8.58 14.66
C LEU A 48 7.11 -10.07 14.81
N GLY A 49 7.33 -10.88 13.78
CA GLY A 49 7.04 -12.32 13.83
C GLY A 49 7.96 -13.13 14.76
N LYS A 50 9.05 -12.53 15.25
CA LYS A 50 9.96 -13.13 16.24
C LYS A 50 9.66 -12.70 17.68
N ASP A 51 8.83 -11.68 17.88
CA ASP A 51 8.48 -11.20 19.22
C ASP A 51 7.28 -11.99 19.76
N GLU A 52 7.49 -12.72 20.85
CA GLU A 52 6.45 -13.53 21.51
C GLU A 52 5.24 -12.71 22.00
N ARG A 53 5.38 -11.38 22.13
CA ARG A 53 4.29 -10.47 22.48
C ARG A 53 3.37 -10.18 21.30
N VAL A 54 3.83 -10.41 20.07
CA VAL A 54 3.02 -10.22 18.86
C VAL A 54 2.28 -11.52 18.57
N PRO A 55 0.95 -11.51 18.45
CA PRO A 55 0.18 -12.75 18.36
C PRO A 55 0.23 -13.37 16.96
N PHE A 56 1.15 -12.97 16.08
CA PHE A 56 1.28 -13.41 14.69
C PHE A 56 2.71 -13.84 14.38
N ASP A 57 2.87 -14.91 13.61
CA ASP A 57 4.16 -15.22 13.02
C ASP A 57 4.41 -14.43 11.72
N GLN A 58 5.61 -14.55 11.17
CA GLN A 58 6.00 -13.85 9.96
C GLN A 58 5.14 -14.24 8.74
N GLU A 59 4.69 -15.49 8.63
CA GLU A 59 3.87 -15.96 7.49
C GLU A 59 2.48 -15.34 7.56
N GLU A 60 1.86 -15.31 8.74
CA GLU A 60 0.57 -14.67 8.96
C GLU A 60 0.63 -13.15 8.68
N LEU A 61 1.70 -12.48 9.12
CA LEU A 61 1.92 -11.05 8.83
C LEU A 61 2.07 -10.79 7.32
N ASN A 62 2.76 -11.66 6.60
CA ASN A 62 2.83 -11.58 5.14
C ASN A 62 1.47 -11.81 4.49
N GLY A 63 0.68 -12.77 4.99
CA GLY A 63 -0.69 -13.03 4.54
C GLY A 63 -1.59 -11.80 4.71
N LEU A 64 -1.51 -11.11 5.86
CA LEU A 64 -2.27 -9.88 6.12
C LEU A 64 -1.96 -8.77 5.12
N LEU A 65 -0.73 -8.71 4.58
CA LEU A 65 -0.27 -7.64 3.70
C LEU A 65 -0.18 -8.04 2.22
N GLY A 66 -0.37 -9.33 1.90
CA GLY A 66 -0.14 -9.88 0.57
C GLY A 66 -1.11 -9.40 -0.51
N ASN A 67 -2.31 -8.93 -0.12
CA ASN A 67 -3.28 -8.35 -1.04
C ASN A 67 -3.09 -6.82 -1.16
N TYR A 68 -2.23 -6.38 -2.08
CA TYR A 68 -1.90 -4.97 -2.26
C TYR A 68 -3.10 -4.10 -2.65
N GLN A 69 -4.11 -4.69 -3.32
CA GLN A 69 -5.33 -3.99 -3.73
C GLN A 69 -6.13 -3.47 -2.53
N GLU A 70 -6.01 -4.09 -1.35
CA GLU A 70 -6.65 -3.60 -0.13
C GLU A 70 -6.05 -2.28 0.39
N PHE A 71 -4.90 -1.86 -0.16
CA PHE A 71 -4.23 -0.60 0.19
C PHE A 71 -4.51 0.53 -0.80
N THR A 72 -5.27 0.28 -1.87
CA THR A 72 -5.56 1.30 -2.90
C THR A 72 -6.89 2.02 -2.71
N GLY A 73 -7.66 1.67 -1.68
CA GLY A 73 -8.97 2.30 -1.42
C GLY A 73 -9.89 2.16 -2.63
N ARG A 74 -10.50 3.28 -3.07
CA ARG A 74 -11.38 3.34 -4.25
C ARG A 74 -10.67 3.76 -5.55
N ALA A 75 -9.34 3.65 -5.63
CA ALA A 75 -8.59 4.20 -6.76
C ALA A 75 -9.06 3.66 -8.12
N ALA A 76 -9.40 2.37 -8.19
CA ALA A 76 -9.90 1.75 -9.41
C ALA A 76 -11.28 2.32 -9.82
N GLU A 77 -12.21 2.38 -8.87
CA GLU A 77 -13.56 2.90 -9.07
C GLU A 77 -13.51 4.39 -9.45
N GLN A 78 -12.72 5.19 -8.73
CA GLN A 78 -12.53 6.62 -9.02
C GLN A 78 -11.96 6.84 -10.43
N THR A 79 -11.03 5.98 -10.86
CA THR A 79 -10.47 6.05 -12.21
C THR A 79 -11.54 5.73 -13.26
N GLN A 80 -12.33 4.67 -13.05
CA GLN A 80 -13.41 4.29 -13.96
C GLN A 80 -14.49 5.36 -14.04
N GLU A 81 -14.93 5.90 -12.90
CA GLU A 81 -15.90 6.99 -12.79
C GLU A 81 -15.41 8.21 -13.58
N TYR A 82 -14.16 8.65 -13.36
CA TYR A 82 -13.59 9.79 -14.08
C TYR A 82 -13.49 9.56 -15.59
N LEU A 83 -13.04 8.37 -16.01
CA LEU A 83 -12.96 8.02 -17.42
C LEU A 83 -14.33 8.07 -18.09
N GLN A 84 -15.36 7.53 -17.44
CA GLN A 84 -16.71 7.45 -17.97
C GLN A 84 -17.44 8.79 -17.99
N GLU A 85 -17.32 9.57 -16.92
CA GLU A 85 -18.13 10.78 -16.73
C GLU A 85 -17.47 12.04 -17.32
N VAL A 86 -16.14 12.05 -17.45
CA VAL A 86 -15.39 13.23 -17.88
C VAL A 86 -14.63 12.99 -19.18
N VAL A 87 -13.79 11.95 -19.21
CA VAL A 87 -12.86 11.74 -20.33
C VAL A 87 -13.59 11.29 -21.59
N HIS A 88 -14.41 10.25 -21.52
CA HIS A 88 -15.12 9.74 -22.70
C HIS A 88 -16.07 10.78 -23.32
N PRO A 89 -16.89 11.53 -22.56
CA PRO A 89 -17.73 12.57 -23.13
C PRO A 89 -16.93 13.70 -23.80
N LEU A 90 -15.75 14.03 -23.25
CA LEU A 90 -14.86 15.01 -23.86
C LEU A 90 -14.27 14.48 -25.18
N LEU A 91 -13.78 13.24 -25.19
CA LEU A 91 -13.23 12.62 -26.40
C LEU A 91 -14.29 12.46 -27.49
N ASP A 92 -15.53 12.09 -27.13
CA ASP A 92 -16.64 11.99 -28.08
C ASP A 92 -16.98 13.36 -28.71
N ARG A 93 -16.86 14.46 -27.95
CA ARG A 93 -17.09 15.81 -28.47
C ARG A 93 -16.09 16.21 -29.56
N TYR A 94 -14.85 15.73 -29.47
CA TYR A 94 -13.76 16.07 -30.39
C TYR A 94 -13.37 14.92 -31.31
N LYS A 95 -14.25 13.91 -31.45
CA LYS A 95 -13.95 12.65 -32.14
C LYS A 95 -13.51 12.82 -33.59
N ASP A 96 -14.04 13.82 -34.29
CA ASP A 96 -13.68 14.11 -35.67
C ASP A 96 -12.33 14.83 -35.81
N GLU A 97 -11.91 15.58 -34.79
CA GLU A 97 -10.60 16.24 -34.72
C GLU A 97 -9.48 15.28 -34.27
N LEU A 98 -9.85 14.19 -33.58
CA LEU A 98 -8.93 13.16 -33.06
C LEU A 98 -8.72 11.98 -34.03
N ARG A 99 -9.32 12.03 -35.23
CA ARG A 99 -9.34 10.91 -36.18
C ARG A 99 -8.06 10.72 -36.99
N ASP A 100 -7.26 11.77 -37.11
CA ASP A 100 -6.02 11.74 -37.86
C ASP A 100 -4.90 11.17 -36.97
N GLU A 101 -4.12 10.21 -37.48
CA GLU A 101 -2.87 9.79 -36.85
C GLU A 101 -1.93 10.99 -36.75
N ILE A 102 -1.80 11.56 -35.56
CA ILE A 102 -0.77 12.55 -35.28
C ILE A 102 0.52 11.76 -35.03
N ASP A 103 1.48 11.82 -35.97
CA ASP A 103 2.84 11.34 -35.75
C ASP A 103 3.46 12.14 -34.59
N SER A 104 3.46 11.54 -33.40
CA SER A 104 4.00 12.12 -32.18
C SER A 104 5.50 11.86 -32.03
N THR A 105 6.19 11.38 -33.07
CA THR A 105 7.65 11.30 -33.03
C THR A 105 8.22 12.71 -33.04
N LEU A 106 8.93 13.06 -31.96
CA LEU A 106 9.78 14.25 -31.94
C LEU A 106 10.89 14.02 -32.96
N SER A 107 10.81 14.69 -34.11
CA SER A 107 11.93 14.79 -35.04
C SER A 107 13.03 15.60 -34.34
N VAL A 108 14.07 14.91 -33.86
CA VAL A 108 15.31 15.54 -33.35
C VAL A 108 16.24 15.80 -34.53
#